data_AF-A0AAD7FRL1-F1
#
_entry.id   AF-A0AAD7FRL1-F1
#
_cell.length_a   1.000
_cell.length_b   1.000
_cell.length_c   1.000
_cell.angle_alpha   90.00
_cell.angle_beta   90.00
_cell.angle_gamma   90.00
#
_symmetry.space_group_name_H-M   'P 1'
#
loop_
_entity.id
_entity.type
_entity.pdbx_description
1 polymer ?
#
loop_
_entity_poly.entity_id
_entity_poly.type
_entity_poly.pdbx_seq_one_letter_code
_entity_poly.pdbx_strand_id
1 'polypeptide(L)'
;MATNEKNLPPNFISLRPDNELITLPELQALNVAINTRFFLYTCCGSAWHASNLAAHLQSNPQHPDLVLTREIRELIETLAVSCNIASEYPAHEAPQEPIITYAGLNIVRNLFGCGECGYTASKKVVTNHLKSSAHKGKPLAGFQGQMFNPSTRSYFRTCDPPAPPAPTNIFLTELENFDWRTVHSGEEPNARMVSPLLMYTKWHLDVLPHQGRIEELRNLVATPKEDDELAWVAPLVHGYFQYATNLIDATDELVLQRLNSHDPDKQEEIVNMQLEME
;
A
#
# COMPACT_ATOMS: atom_id res chain seq x y z
N MET A 1 -18.64 -35.80 -0.95
CA MET A 1 -17.50 -36.59 -0.46
C MET A 1 -16.96 -35.87 0.77
N ALA A 2 -17.19 -36.42 1.97
CA ALA A 2 -16.75 -35.83 3.22
C ALA A 2 -15.23 -36.05 3.37
N THR A 3 -14.46 -34.97 3.46
CA THR A 3 -13.02 -35.01 3.67
C THR A 3 -12.71 -35.33 5.12
N ASN A 4 -11.77 -36.27 5.31
CA ASN A 4 -11.43 -36.91 6.56
C ASN A 4 -10.39 -36.04 7.31
N GLU A 5 -10.84 -35.22 8.27
CA GLU A 5 -10.02 -34.24 9.02
C GLU A 5 -9.04 -34.84 10.06
N LYS A 6 -8.85 -36.16 10.11
CA LYS A 6 -8.35 -36.82 11.34
C LYS A 6 -6.85 -37.11 11.46
N ASN A 7 -5.97 -36.60 10.60
CA ASN A 7 -4.51 -36.79 10.78
C ASN A 7 -3.70 -35.60 10.27
N LEU A 8 -3.82 -34.46 10.94
CA LEU A 8 -2.99 -33.30 10.67
C LEU A 8 -2.06 -33.03 11.88
N PRO A 9 -0.75 -32.83 11.67
CA PRO A 9 0.20 -32.57 12.75
C PRO A 9 -0.19 -31.34 13.59
N PRO A 10 0.25 -31.27 14.87
CA PRO A 10 -0.30 -30.34 15.87
C PRO A 10 -0.03 -28.84 15.62
N ASN A 11 0.71 -28.48 14.56
CA ASN A 11 0.96 -27.09 14.14
C ASN A 11 0.25 -26.75 12.82
N PHE A 12 -0.97 -27.23 12.64
CA PHE A 12 -1.75 -26.86 11.46
C PHE A 12 -2.21 -25.41 11.55
N ILE A 13 -1.57 -24.54 10.77
CA ILE A 13 -2.09 -23.21 10.48
C ILE A 13 -3.36 -23.44 9.68
N SER A 14 -4.52 -23.34 10.34
CA SER A 14 -5.81 -23.25 9.66
C SER A 14 -5.72 -22.06 8.70
N LEU A 15 -5.66 -22.36 7.39
CA LEU A 15 -5.57 -21.34 6.35
C LEU A 15 -6.85 -20.51 6.46
N ARG A 16 -6.75 -19.28 6.96
CA ARG A 16 -7.91 -18.39 7.05
C ARG A 16 -8.40 -18.13 5.62
N PRO A 17 -9.69 -18.35 5.32
CA PRO A 17 -10.24 -18.15 3.98
C PRO A 17 -10.08 -16.71 3.46
N ASP A 18 -9.90 -15.75 4.37
CA ASP A 18 -9.87 -14.32 4.05
C ASP A 18 -8.49 -13.83 3.59
N ASN A 19 -7.43 -14.63 3.76
CA ASN A 19 -6.08 -14.29 3.29
C ASN A 19 -5.74 -15.08 2.03
N GLU A 20 -5.79 -14.41 0.87
CA GLU A 20 -5.42 -15.00 -0.43
C GLU A 20 -3.93 -15.41 -0.51
N LEU A 21 -3.08 -14.83 0.34
CA LEU A 21 -1.67 -15.17 0.48
C LEU A 21 -1.35 -15.57 1.91
N ILE A 22 -0.58 -16.65 2.03
CA ILE A 22 -0.01 -17.11 3.29
C ILE A 22 1.51 -17.04 3.18
N THR A 23 2.10 -16.26 4.08
CA THR A 23 3.54 -16.14 4.27
C THR A 23 3.94 -16.92 5.52
N LEU A 24 4.65 -18.02 5.33
CA LEU A 24 5.28 -18.76 6.43
C LEU A 24 6.69 -18.21 6.66
N PRO A 25 7.19 -18.12 7.90
CA PRO A 25 8.53 -17.61 8.19
C PRO A 25 9.63 -18.30 7.36
N GLU A 26 9.49 -19.61 7.15
CA GLU A 26 10.43 -20.44 6.40
C GLU A 26 10.41 -20.13 4.89
N LEU A 27 9.24 -19.76 4.36
CA LEU A 27 9.09 -19.36 2.96
C LEU A 27 9.45 -17.88 2.74
N GLN A 28 9.31 -17.05 3.76
CA GLN A 28 9.65 -15.63 3.69
C GLN A 28 11.15 -15.42 3.43
N ALA A 29 12.01 -16.26 4.00
CA ALA A 29 13.45 -16.26 3.72
C ALA A 29 13.78 -16.55 2.24
N LEU A 30 12.87 -17.22 1.52
CA LEU A 30 12.99 -17.55 0.10
C LEU A 30 12.26 -16.53 -0.80
N ASN A 31 11.61 -15.51 -0.21
CA ASN A 31 10.65 -14.63 -0.91
C ASN A 31 9.54 -15.42 -1.62
N VAL A 32 9.06 -16.48 -0.98
CA VAL A 32 7.95 -17.32 -1.46
C VAL A 32 6.73 -17.13 -0.57
N ALA A 33 5.55 -17.10 -1.18
CA ALA A 33 4.28 -17.14 -0.47
C ALA A 33 3.37 -18.20 -1.08
N ILE A 34 2.39 -18.70 -0.33
CA ILE A 34 1.39 -19.66 -0.82
C ILE A 34 0.13 -18.88 -1.21
N ASN A 35 -0.31 -19.04 -2.45
CA ASN A 35 -1.62 -18.57 -2.89
C ASN A 35 -2.66 -19.64 -2.55
N THR A 36 -3.55 -19.33 -1.62
CA THR A 36 -4.55 -20.27 -1.08
C THR A 36 -5.67 -20.58 -2.06
N ARG A 37 -5.86 -19.72 -3.07
CA ARG A 37 -6.93 -19.87 -4.06
C ARG A 37 -6.59 -20.86 -5.16
N PHE A 38 -5.33 -20.88 -5.58
CA PHE A 38 -4.83 -21.83 -6.59
C PHE A 38 -4.13 -23.04 -5.99
N PHE A 39 -3.82 -23.00 -4.70
CA PHE A 39 -2.92 -23.95 -4.06
C PHE A 39 -1.58 -24.03 -4.81
N LEU A 40 -0.96 -22.87 -5.05
CA LEU A 40 0.33 -22.74 -5.73
C LEU A 40 1.27 -21.86 -4.91
N TYR A 41 2.57 -22.04 -5.11
CA TYR A 41 3.56 -21.08 -4.63
C TYR A 41 3.56 -19.84 -5.51
N THR A 42 3.88 -18.69 -4.92
CA THR A 42 4.05 -17.41 -5.60
C THR A 42 5.44 -16.89 -5.29
N CYS A 43 6.17 -16.54 -6.34
CA CYS A 43 7.53 -16.01 -6.26
C CYS A 43 7.80 -15.14 -7.48
N CYS A 44 8.47 -13.99 -7.29
CA CYS A 44 8.78 -13.04 -8.37
C CYS A 44 7.54 -12.59 -9.17
N GLY A 45 6.37 -12.58 -8.52
CA GLY A 45 5.08 -12.27 -9.13
C GLY A 45 4.57 -13.29 -10.15
N SER A 46 5.02 -14.55 -10.06
CA SER A 46 4.55 -15.68 -10.86
C SER A 46 4.11 -16.84 -9.97
N ALA A 47 3.18 -17.67 -10.45
CA ALA A 47 2.79 -18.89 -9.76
C ALA A 47 3.69 -20.08 -10.14
N TRP A 48 3.94 -20.98 -9.18
CA TRP A 48 4.77 -22.16 -9.31
C TRP A 48 4.13 -23.34 -8.58
N HIS A 49 4.03 -24.50 -9.22
CA HIS A 49 3.68 -25.75 -8.54
C HIS A 49 4.92 -26.36 -7.89
N ALA A 50 4.71 -27.32 -6.98
CA ALA A 50 5.75 -27.86 -6.11
C ALA A 50 6.99 -28.38 -6.87
N SER A 51 6.79 -29.09 -7.97
CA SER A 51 7.90 -29.69 -8.75
C SER A 51 8.76 -28.68 -9.52
N ASN A 52 8.26 -27.47 -9.80
CA ASN A 52 8.99 -26.47 -10.57
C ASN A 52 9.56 -25.31 -9.72
N LEU A 53 9.10 -25.14 -8.48
CA LEU A 53 9.59 -24.07 -7.60
C LEU A 53 11.10 -24.19 -7.34
N ALA A 54 11.60 -25.39 -7.03
CA ALA A 54 13.02 -25.59 -6.75
C ALA A 54 13.91 -25.22 -7.95
N ALA A 55 13.49 -25.60 -9.16
CA ALA A 55 14.18 -25.25 -10.40
C ALA A 55 14.15 -23.73 -10.65
N HIS A 56 13.02 -23.08 -10.37
CA HIS A 56 12.90 -21.62 -10.44
C HIS A 56 13.87 -20.92 -9.49
N LEU A 57 13.83 -21.27 -8.21
CA LEU A 57 14.69 -20.67 -7.17
C LEU A 57 16.18 -20.82 -7.50
N GLN A 58 16.58 -21.93 -8.12
CA GLN A 58 17.97 -22.18 -8.49
C GLN A 58 18.42 -21.44 -9.77
N SER A 59 17.50 -21.16 -10.71
CA SER A 59 17.84 -20.63 -12.03
C SER A 59 17.49 -19.15 -12.23
N ASN A 60 16.68 -18.58 -11.35
CA ASN A 60 16.20 -17.21 -11.50
C ASN A 60 17.22 -16.20 -10.97
N PRO A 61 17.64 -15.21 -11.79
CA PRO A 61 18.53 -14.13 -11.38
C PRO A 61 18.05 -13.28 -10.20
N GLN A 62 16.75 -13.33 -9.86
CA GLN A 62 16.20 -12.64 -8.68
C GLN A 62 16.54 -13.32 -7.35
N HIS A 63 17.16 -14.51 -7.39
CA HIS A 63 17.67 -15.23 -6.22
C HIS A 63 19.16 -15.59 -6.39
N PRO A 64 20.05 -14.61 -6.66
CA PRO A 64 21.43 -14.90 -7.06
C PRO A 64 22.24 -15.59 -5.96
N ASP A 65 21.94 -15.29 -4.71
CA ASP A 65 22.68 -15.79 -3.54
C ASP A 65 22.01 -17.02 -2.88
N LEU A 66 20.90 -17.50 -3.46
CA LEU A 66 20.13 -18.59 -2.85
C LEU A 66 20.73 -19.94 -3.19
N VAL A 67 21.40 -20.55 -2.22
CA VAL A 67 21.87 -21.94 -2.32
C VAL A 67 20.75 -22.88 -1.87
N LEU A 68 20.18 -23.62 -2.82
CA LEU A 68 19.10 -24.55 -2.54
C LEU A 68 19.62 -25.84 -1.88
N THR A 69 19.70 -25.85 -0.55
CA THR A 69 20.13 -27.02 0.22
C THR A 69 19.11 -28.15 0.17
N ARG A 70 19.50 -29.35 0.64
CA ARG A 70 18.61 -30.50 0.71
C ARG A 70 17.44 -30.24 1.65
N GLU A 71 17.71 -29.59 2.79
CA GLU A 71 16.71 -29.25 3.80
C GLU A 71 15.64 -28.32 3.24
N ILE A 72 16.02 -27.34 2.41
CA ILE A 72 15.07 -26.44 1.74
C ILE A 72 14.16 -27.21 0.76
N ARG A 73 14.70 -28.18 0.02
CA ARG A 73 13.90 -29.02 -0.88
C ARG A 73 12.90 -29.87 -0.12
N GLU A 74 13.35 -30.53 0.94
CA GLU A 74 12.48 -31.34 1.82
C GLU A 74 11.40 -30.48 2.49
N LEU A 75 11.72 -29.24 2.87
CA LEU A 75 10.75 -28.28 3.38
C LEU A 75 9.68 -27.93 2.33
N ILE A 76 10.08 -27.59 1.10
CA ILE A 76 9.14 -27.29 0.01
C ILE A 76 8.22 -28.49 -0.26
N GLU A 77 8.76 -29.70 -0.32
CA GLU A 77 7.96 -30.92 -0.52
C GLU A 77 6.99 -31.18 0.64
N THR A 78 7.46 -31.00 1.88
CA THR A 78 6.61 -31.16 3.07
C THR A 78 5.48 -30.15 3.10
N LEU A 79 5.77 -28.88 2.78
CA LEU A 79 4.76 -27.82 2.67
C LEU A 79 3.81 -28.05 1.51
N ALA A 80 4.28 -28.64 0.41
CA ALA A 80 3.43 -28.97 -0.71
C ALA A 80 2.36 -29.99 -0.30
N VAL A 81 2.76 -31.02 0.47
CA VAL A 81 1.83 -32.02 1.00
C VAL A 81 0.90 -31.41 2.06
N SER A 82 1.43 -30.64 3.02
CA SER A 82 0.63 -30.12 4.13
C SER A 82 -0.35 -29.02 3.72
N CYS A 83 0.02 -28.16 2.78
CA CYS A 83 -0.82 -27.09 2.26
C CYS A 83 -1.61 -27.49 1.01
N ASN A 84 -1.56 -28.78 0.61
CA ASN A 84 -2.23 -29.32 -0.57
C ASN A 84 -1.90 -28.55 -1.85
N ILE A 85 -0.63 -28.18 -2.03
CA ILE A 85 -0.14 -27.47 -3.21
C ILE A 85 -0.27 -28.39 -4.43
N ALA A 86 -0.85 -27.87 -5.50
CA ALA A 86 -1.06 -28.61 -6.73
C ALA A 86 0.28 -29.06 -7.34
N SER A 87 0.31 -30.27 -7.87
CA SER A 87 1.46 -30.82 -8.60
C SER A 87 1.58 -30.30 -10.02
N GLU A 88 0.46 -29.82 -10.57
CA GLU A 88 0.32 -29.27 -11.92
C GLU A 88 -0.46 -27.95 -11.84
N TYR A 89 -0.36 -27.13 -12.89
CA TYR A 89 -1.20 -25.93 -12.98
C TYR A 89 -2.67 -26.35 -13.11
N PRO A 90 -3.57 -25.82 -12.26
CA PRO A 90 -5.00 -26.05 -12.43
C PRO A 90 -5.43 -25.68 -13.86
N ALA A 91 -6.32 -26.47 -14.44
CA ALA A 91 -6.92 -26.13 -15.73
C ALA A 91 -7.67 -24.80 -15.58
N HIS A 92 -7.10 -23.73 -16.13
CA HIS A 92 -7.75 -22.43 -16.15
C HIS A 92 -8.52 -22.31 -17.46
N GLU A 93 -9.82 -22.55 -17.41
CA GLU A 93 -10.70 -22.15 -18.50
C GLU A 93 -10.62 -20.63 -18.60
N ALA A 94 -10.34 -20.08 -19.78
CA ALA A 94 -10.17 -18.64 -19.95
C ALA A 94 -11.53 -17.97 -19.75
N PRO A 95 -11.78 -17.31 -18.60
CA PRO A 95 -13.09 -16.75 -18.32
C PRO A 95 -13.36 -15.63 -19.32
N GLN A 96 -14.58 -15.58 -19.85
CA GLN A 96 -14.96 -14.49 -20.75
C GLN A 96 -14.95 -13.14 -20.03
N GLU A 97 -15.40 -13.15 -18.77
CA GLU A 97 -15.42 -11.98 -17.90
C GLU A 97 -14.07 -11.79 -17.16
N PRO A 98 -13.63 -10.54 -16.95
CA PRO A 98 -12.47 -10.26 -16.11
C PRO A 98 -12.69 -10.76 -14.69
N ILE A 99 -11.67 -11.40 -14.12
CA ILE A 99 -11.69 -11.85 -12.71
C ILE A 99 -10.95 -10.85 -11.82
N ILE A 100 -11.31 -10.79 -10.54
CA ILE A 100 -10.59 -9.96 -9.58
C ILE A 100 -9.13 -10.42 -9.53
N THR A 101 -8.19 -9.48 -9.53
CA THR A 101 -6.76 -9.78 -9.45
C THR A 101 -6.44 -10.65 -8.24
N TYR A 102 -5.63 -11.68 -8.44
CA TYR A 102 -5.13 -12.52 -7.36
C TYR A 102 -3.90 -11.91 -6.72
N ALA A 103 -3.85 -11.98 -5.40
CA ALA A 103 -2.67 -11.57 -4.65
C ALA A 103 -1.43 -12.43 -5.04
N GLY A 104 -0.27 -11.77 -5.15
CA GLY A 104 1.02 -12.42 -5.40
C GLY A 104 1.38 -12.63 -6.87
N LEU A 105 0.51 -12.25 -7.82
CA LEU A 105 0.77 -12.34 -9.26
C LEU A 105 0.94 -10.96 -9.91
N ASN A 106 1.89 -10.84 -10.83
CA ASN A 106 2.18 -9.61 -11.55
C ASN A 106 1.05 -9.24 -12.50
N ILE A 107 0.65 -7.97 -12.40
CA ILE A 107 -0.34 -7.36 -13.30
C ILE A 107 0.38 -6.85 -14.56
N VAL A 108 -0.13 -7.24 -15.73
CA VAL A 108 0.36 -6.82 -17.04
C VAL A 108 -0.73 -5.97 -17.72
N ARG A 109 -0.46 -4.67 -17.90
CA ARG A 109 -1.44 -3.68 -18.38
C ARG A 109 -1.54 -3.54 -19.91
N ASN A 110 -0.61 -4.16 -20.65
CA ASN A 110 -0.50 -4.03 -22.12
C ASN A 110 -0.85 -5.33 -22.86
N LEU A 111 -1.83 -6.08 -22.35
CA LEU A 111 -2.32 -7.28 -23.00
C LEU A 111 -3.48 -6.95 -23.95
N PHE A 112 -3.69 -7.85 -24.89
CA PHE A 112 -4.82 -7.79 -25.79
C PHE A 112 -5.65 -9.06 -25.63
N GLY A 113 -6.92 -8.99 -25.95
CA GLY A 113 -7.84 -10.11 -25.80
C GLY A 113 -8.90 -10.14 -26.89
N CYS A 114 -9.48 -11.31 -27.10
CA CYS A 114 -10.62 -11.51 -27.99
C CYS A 114 -11.91 -11.03 -27.32
N GLY A 115 -12.74 -10.22 -27.97
CA GLY A 115 -14.02 -9.80 -27.40
C GLY A 115 -15.04 -10.94 -27.21
N GLU A 116 -14.85 -12.07 -27.88
CA GLU A 116 -15.83 -13.17 -27.95
C GLU A 116 -15.45 -14.39 -27.09
N CYS A 117 -14.18 -14.51 -26.71
CA CYS A 117 -13.69 -15.59 -25.85
C CYS A 117 -12.70 -15.02 -24.82
N GLY A 118 -12.47 -15.71 -23.70
CA GLY A 118 -11.56 -15.25 -22.64
C GLY A 118 -10.07 -15.18 -23.03
N TYR A 119 -9.71 -15.56 -24.25
CA TYR A 119 -8.33 -15.64 -24.69
C TYR A 119 -7.62 -14.28 -24.65
N THR A 120 -6.47 -14.23 -23.97
CA THR A 120 -5.71 -13.01 -23.70
C THR A 120 -4.22 -13.29 -23.84
N ALA A 121 -3.53 -12.47 -24.63
CA ALA A 121 -2.11 -12.64 -24.93
C ALA A 121 -1.50 -11.36 -25.51
N SER A 122 -0.26 -11.43 -26.01
CA SER A 122 0.34 -10.34 -26.78
C SER A 122 -0.44 -10.06 -28.08
N LYS A 123 -0.36 -8.82 -28.58
CA LYS A 123 -1.04 -8.37 -29.82
C LYS A 123 -0.89 -9.34 -30.98
N LYS A 124 0.35 -9.81 -31.22
CA LYS A 124 0.67 -10.72 -32.34
C LYS A 124 -0.06 -12.06 -32.20
N VAL A 125 -0.08 -12.61 -31.00
CA VAL A 125 -0.69 -13.92 -30.71
C VAL A 125 -2.21 -13.83 -30.83
N VAL A 126 -2.83 -12.78 -30.27
CA VAL A 126 -4.28 -12.58 -30.37
C VAL A 126 -4.70 -12.29 -31.82
N THR A 127 -3.92 -11.52 -32.57
CA THR A 127 -4.19 -11.30 -34.00
C THR A 127 -4.19 -12.61 -34.79
N ASN A 128 -3.27 -13.53 -34.47
CA ASN A 128 -3.25 -14.85 -35.09
C ASN A 128 -4.46 -15.69 -34.67
N HIS A 129 -4.82 -15.69 -33.39
CA HIS A 129 -6.04 -16.33 -32.89
C HIS A 129 -7.29 -15.82 -33.62
N LEU A 130 -7.44 -14.50 -33.81
CA LEU A 130 -8.57 -13.92 -34.56
C LEU A 130 -8.57 -14.38 -36.02
N LYS A 131 -7.41 -14.58 -36.65
CA LYS A 131 -7.34 -15.07 -38.04
C LYS A 131 -7.70 -16.54 -38.19
N SER A 132 -7.37 -17.37 -37.20
CA SER A 132 -7.50 -18.83 -37.26
C SER A 132 -8.74 -19.39 -36.56
N SER A 133 -9.46 -18.59 -35.79
CA SER A 133 -10.65 -19.00 -35.04
C SER A 133 -11.94 -18.54 -35.72
N ALA A 134 -13.08 -18.96 -35.16
CA ALA A 134 -14.40 -18.48 -35.56
C ALA A 134 -14.60 -16.96 -35.35
N HIS A 135 -13.66 -16.27 -34.69
CA HIS A 135 -13.77 -14.85 -34.33
C HIS A 135 -13.09 -13.91 -35.36
N LYS A 136 -13.03 -14.32 -36.63
CA LYS A 136 -12.36 -13.57 -37.71
C LYS A 136 -12.98 -12.20 -37.94
N GLY A 137 -12.12 -11.17 -37.98
CA GLY A 137 -12.51 -9.79 -38.27
C GLY A 137 -13.03 -9.00 -37.07
N LYS A 138 -13.05 -9.58 -35.87
CA LYS A 138 -13.46 -8.89 -34.64
C LYS A 138 -12.39 -7.90 -34.17
N PRO A 139 -12.80 -6.78 -33.54
CA PRO A 139 -11.87 -5.77 -33.04
C PRO A 139 -11.03 -6.33 -31.89
N LEU A 140 -9.79 -5.88 -31.84
CA LEU A 140 -8.86 -6.20 -30.76
C LEU A 140 -9.12 -5.24 -29.58
N ALA A 141 -9.42 -5.77 -28.41
CA ALA A 141 -9.57 -4.97 -27.19
C ALA A 141 -8.33 -5.06 -26.32
N GLY A 142 -7.97 -3.93 -25.68
CA GLY A 142 -6.92 -3.87 -24.67
C GLY A 142 -7.46 -4.33 -23.32
N PHE A 143 -6.69 -5.17 -22.63
CA PHE A 143 -7.06 -5.69 -21.32
C PHE A 143 -5.87 -5.64 -20.36
N GLN A 144 -6.19 -5.53 -19.08
CA GLN A 144 -5.29 -5.91 -18.00
C GLN A 144 -5.42 -7.42 -17.77
N GLY A 145 -4.31 -8.06 -17.41
CA GLY A 145 -4.32 -9.46 -17.01
C GLY A 145 -3.18 -9.80 -16.07
N GLN A 146 -3.24 -11.00 -15.51
CA GLN A 146 -2.14 -11.57 -14.71
C GLN A 146 -1.61 -12.82 -15.40
N MET A 147 -0.30 -13.05 -15.23
CA MET A 147 0.36 -14.23 -15.77
C MET A 147 0.17 -15.40 -14.80
N PHE A 148 -0.43 -16.48 -15.29
CA PHE A 148 -0.70 -17.68 -14.49
C PHE A 148 0.48 -18.66 -14.53
N ASN A 149 0.93 -18.99 -15.74
CA ASN A 149 2.05 -19.91 -15.94
C ASN A 149 3.18 -19.19 -16.69
N PRO A 150 4.35 -18.97 -16.06
CA PRO A 150 5.48 -18.30 -16.70
C PRO A 150 6.07 -19.08 -17.88
N SER A 151 6.01 -20.42 -17.85
CA SER A 151 6.57 -21.29 -18.89
C SER A 151 5.80 -21.20 -20.19
N THR A 152 4.47 -21.20 -20.13
CA THR A 152 3.60 -21.09 -21.30
C THR A 152 3.18 -19.65 -21.60
N ARG A 153 3.49 -18.71 -20.71
CA ARG A 153 3.00 -17.33 -20.73
C ARG A 153 1.48 -17.28 -20.89
N SER A 154 0.77 -18.11 -20.12
CA SER A 154 -0.69 -18.07 -20.08
C SER A 154 -1.14 -16.88 -19.24
N TYR A 155 -2.10 -16.12 -19.76
CA TYR A 155 -2.68 -14.97 -19.08
C TYR A 155 -4.19 -15.16 -18.92
N PHE A 156 -4.74 -14.62 -17.86
CA PHE A 156 -6.18 -14.43 -17.69
C PHE A 156 -6.48 -12.95 -17.49
N ARG A 157 -7.69 -12.54 -17.88
CA ARG A 157 -8.15 -11.15 -17.78
C ARG A 157 -8.38 -10.80 -16.34
N THR A 158 -7.93 -9.62 -15.93
CA THR A 158 -8.22 -9.14 -14.58
C THR A 158 -8.87 -7.78 -14.57
N CYS A 159 -9.71 -7.56 -13.56
CA CYS A 159 -10.16 -6.26 -13.15
C CYS A 159 -9.55 -5.94 -11.78
N ASP A 160 -9.32 -4.65 -11.52
CA ASP A 160 -8.94 -4.20 -10.20
C ASP A 160 -10.05 -4.59 -9.20
N PRO A 161 -9.69 -4.99 -7.96
CA PRO A 161 -10.70 -5.25 -6.95
C PRO A 161 -11.59 -4.01 -6.81
N PRO A 162 -12.89 -4.18 -6.54
CA PRO A 162 -13.75 -3.03 -6.25
C PRO A 162 -13.04 -2.22 -5.17
N ALA A 163 -12.84 -0.92 -5.43
CA ALA A 163 -12.19 -0.05 -4.47
C ALA A 163 -12.82 -0.33 -3.11
N PRO A 164 -12.03 -0.64 -2.05
CA PRO A 164 -12.60 -0.75 -0.73
C PRO A 164 -13.45 0.50 -0.54
N PRO A 165 -14.68 0.39 0.00
CA PRO A 165 -15.49 1.57 0.24
C PRO A 165 -14.56 2.56 0.92
N ALA A 166 -14.35 3.72 0.29
CA ALA A 166 -13.45 4.74 0.80
C ALA A 166 -13.73 4.78 2.30
N PRO A 167 -12.73 4.54 3.17
CA PRO A 167 -12.99 4.39 4.60
C PRO A 167 -13.87 5.57 4.93
N THR A 168 -15.13 5.32 5.26
CA THR A 168 -16.07 6.38 5.61
C THR A 168 -15.30 7.04 6.72
N ASN A 169 -14.75 8.22 6.44
CA ASN A 169 -13.69 8.74 7.28
C ASN A 169 -14.50 9.26 8.45
N ILE A 170 -14.79 8.36 9.39
CA ILE A 170 -15.75 8.55 10.48
C ILE A 170 -15.35 9.85 11.15
N PHE A 171 -14.04 10.09 11.27
CA PHE A 171 -13.47 11.36 11.68
C PHE A 171 -13.89 12.57 10.83
N LEU A 172 -13.78 12.56 9.49
CA LEU A 172 -14.23 13.69 8.66
C LEU A 172 -15.75 13.89 8.74
N THR A 173 -16.52 12.81 8.73
CA THR A 173 -17.98 12.89 8.88
C THR A 173 -18.38 13.36 10.28
N GLU A 174 -17.68 12.92 11.33
CA GLU A 174 -17.85 13.39 12.70
C GLU A 174 -17.39 14.83 12.85
N LEU A 175 -16.32 15.26 12.18
CA LEU A 175 -15.81 16.63 12.18
C LEU A 175 -16.73 17.59 11.40
N GLU A 176 -17.28 17.15 10.27
CA GLU A 176 -18.29 17.89 9.51
C GLU A 176 -19.61 18.02 10.29
N ASN A 177 -19.96 16.99 11.07
CA ASN A 177 -21.13 17.00 11.96
C ASN A 177 -20.79 17.53 13.37
N PHE A 178 -19.54 17.91 13.65
CA PHE A 178 -19.11 18.42 14.94
C PHE A 178 -19.56 19.88 15.08
N ASP A 179 -20.70 20.07 15.71
CA ASP A 179 -21.12 21.40 16.13
C ASP A 179 -20.48 21.73 17.48
N TRP A 180 -19.35 22.44 17.44
CA TRP A 180 -18.67 22.95 18.64
C TRP A 180 -19.61 23.77 19.55
N ARG A 181 -20.73 24.29 19.04
CA ARG A 181 -21.75 25.01 19.82
C ARG A 181 -22.64 24.08 20.64
N THR A 182 -22.70 22.80 20.32
CA THR A 182 -23.46 21.81 21.12
C THR A 182 -22.64 21.26 22.30
N VAL A 183 -21.31 21.41 22.25
CA VAL A 183 -20.40 21.11 23.36
C VAL A 183 -20.36 22.29 24.32
N HIS A 184 -21.46 22.52 25.05
CA HIS A 184 -21.41 23.30 26.28
C HIS A 184 -21.08 22.34 27.42
N SER A 185 -19.81 21.95 27.57
CA SER A 185 -19.38 21.52 28.90
C SER A 185 -19.38 22.79 29.76
N GLY A 186 -20.14 22.79 30.86
CA GLY A 186 -20.08 23.84 31.88
C GLY A 186 -18.75 23.87 32.63
N GLU A 187 -17.67 23.42 31.99
CA GLU A 187 -16.32 23.41 32.50
C GLU A 187 -15.63 24.69 32.04
N GLU A 188 -15.04 25.42 32.99
CA GLU A 188 -14.14 26.52 32.65
C GLU A 188 -13.04 25.99 31.73
N PRO A 189 -12.79 26.62 30.56
CA PRO A 189 -11.76 26.19 29.64
C PRO A 189 -10.43 26.04 30.38
N ASN A 190 -9.86 24.83 30.38
CA ASN A 190 -8.55 24.60 30.98
C ASN A 190 -7.54 25.55 30.31
N ALA A 191 -6.96 26.47 31.08
CA ALA A 191 -6.01 27.46 30.56
C ALA A 191 -4.80 26.81 29.85
N ARG A 192 -4.48 25.55 30.16
CA ARG A 192 -3.43 24.76 29.48
C ARG A 192 -3.83 24.29 28.07
N MET A 193 -5.11 24.33 27.73
CA MET A 193 -5.62 24.00 26.40
C MET A 193 -5.69 25.21 25.47
N VAL A 194 -5.51 26.42 25.99
CA VAL A 194 -5.41 27.63 25.17
C VAL A 194 -3.95 27.80 24.77
N SER A 195 -3.69 27.94 23.46
CA SER A 195 -2.34 28.21 22.97
C SER A 195 -1.73 29.40 23.73
N PRO A 196 -0.54 29.26 24.36
CA PRO A 196 0.13 30.36 25.03
C PRO A 196 0.32 31.57 24.11
N LEU A 197 0.52 31.32 22.81
CA LEU A 197 0.60 32.36 21.80
C LEU A 197 -0.72 33.12 21.64
N LEU A 198 -1.86 32.44 21.69
CA LEU A 198 -3.19 33.05 21.60
C LEU A 198 -3.51 33.90 22.84
N MET A 199 -3.04 33.48 24.02
CA MET A 199 -3.16 34.24 25.27
C MET A 199 -2.25 35.47 25.27
N TYR A 200 -1.01 35.33 24.83
CA TYR A 200 -0.04 36.41 24.75
C TYR A 200 -0.44 37.48 23.74
N THR A 201 -0.79 37.06 22.52
CA THR A 201 -1.20 37.98 21.44
C THR A 201 -2.58 38.58 21.66
N LYS A 202 -3.40 37.95 22.52
CA LYS A 202 -4.81 38.32 22.75
C LYS A 202 -5.64 38.40 21.47
N TRP A 203 -5.20 37.70 20.42
CA TRP A 203 -5.80 37.82 19.08
C TRP A 203 -7.29 37.47 19.07
N HIS A 204 -7.72 36.56 19.95
CA HIS A 204 -9.12 36.20 20.15
C HIS A 204 -10.00 37.38 20.63
N LEU A 205 -9.45 38.33 21.40
CA LEU A 205 -10.17 39.54 21.82
C LEU A 205 -10.25 40.54 20.68
N ASP A 206 -9.20 40.65 19.87
CA ASP A 206 -9.16 41.57 18.73
C ASP A 206 -10.05 41.11 17.58
N VAL A 207 -10.28 39.80 17.43
CA VAL A 207 -11.18 39.22 16.41
C VAL A 207 -12.65 39.27 16.85
N LEU A 208 -12.93 39.36 18.16
CA LEU A 208 -14.30 39.33 18.72
C LEU A 208 -15.25 40.39 18.11
N PRO A 209 -14.84 41.66 17.88
CA PRO A 209 -15.67 42.67 17.23
C PRO A 209 -15.93 42.39 15.74
N HIS A 210 -15.19 41.47 15.14
CA HIS A 210 -15.22 41.15 13.71
C HIS A 210 -15.84 39.77 13.41
N GLN A 211 -16.59 39.19 14.36
CA GLN A 211 -17.24 37.88 14.18
C GLN A 211 -18.11 37.76 12.91
N GLY A 212 -18.71 38.86 12.45
CA GLY A 212 -19.47 38.89 11.19
C GLY A 212 -18.63 38.93 9.90
N ARG A 213 -17.29 39.06 10.02
CA ARG A 213 -16.33 39.22 8.92
C ARG A 213 -15.19 38.20 8.99
N ILE A 214 -15.42 37.06 9.63
CA ILE A 214 -14.40 36.02 9.81
C ILE A 214 -13.83 35.56 8.45
N GLU A 215 -14.67 35.42 7.42
CA GLU A 215 -14.21 35.03 6.09
C GLU A 215 -13.31 36.09 5.44
N GLU A 216 -13.57 37.38 5.67
CA GLU A 216 -12.69 38.45 5.20
C GLU A 216 -11.33 38.39 5.91
N LEU A 217 -11.33 38.17 7.23
CA LEU A 217 -10.09 38.01 8.01
C LEU A 217 -9.30 36.77 7.58
N ARG A 218 -9.97 35.66 7.28
CA ARG A 218 -9.35 34.43 6.74
C ARG A 218 -8.73 34.69 5.38
N ASN A 219 -9.41 35.44 4.51
CA ASN A 219 -8.89 35.80 3.20
C ASN A 219 -7.64 36.70 3.28
N LEU A 220 -7.50 37.54 4.30
CA LEU A 220 -6.31 38.37 4.50
C LEU A 220 -5.05 37.57 4.84
N VAL A 221 -5.20 36.40 5.46
CA VAL A 221 -4.08 35.51 5.82
C VAL A 221 -3.98 34.29 4.92
N ALA A 222 -4.87 34.15 3.93
CA ALA A 222 -4.83 33.08 2.97
C ALA A 222 -3.59 33.21 2.08
N THR A 223 -3.10 32.07 1.58
CA THR A 223 -2.02 32.07 0.59
C THR A 223 -2.45 32.90 -0.62
N PRO A 224 -1.63 33.87 -1.06
CA PRO A 224 -1.93 34.67 -2.25
C PRO A 224 -2.15 33.78 -3.48
N LYS A 225 -3.12 34.13 -4.31
CA LYS A 225 -3.38 33.51 -5.61
C LYS A 225 -2.40 34.05 -6.65
N GLU A 226 -2.33 33.38 -7.80
CA GLU A 226 -1.38 33.74 -8.88
C GLU A 226 -1.56 35.19 -9.40
N ASP A 227 -2.79 35.71 -9.32
CA ASP A 227 -3.14 37.06 -9.78
C ASP A 227 -3.00 38.15 -8.68
N ASP A 228 -2.64 37.78 -7.45
CA ASP A 228 -2.52 38.74 -6.33
C ASP A 228 -1.17 39.47 -6.36
N GLU A 229 -1.14 40.73 -5.88
CA GLU A 229 0.10 41.53 -5.80
C GLU A 229 1.21 40.87 -4.95
N LEU A 230 0.81 39.95 -4.05
CA LEU A 230 1.70 39.20 -3.17
C LEU A 230 1.96 37.75 -3.66
N ALA A 231 1.59 37.40 -4.90
CA ALA A 231 1.81 36.08 -5.48
C ALA A 231 3.29 35.62 -5.39
N TRP A 232 4.23 36.56 -5.41
CA TRP A 232 5.67 36.32 -5.29
C TRP A 232 6.13 35.85 -3.89
N VAL A 233 5.31 36.05 -2.85
CA VAL A 233 5.65 35.65 -1.48
C VAL A 233 5.63 34.14 -1.33
N ALA A 234 4.65 33.46 -1.93
CA ALA A 234 4.53 32.01 -1.85
C ALA A 234 5.77 31.25 -2.36
N PRO A 235 6.31 31.50 -3.57
CA PRO A 235 7.54 30.85 -4.03
C PRO A 235 8.76 31.26 -3.22
N LEU A 236 8.81 32.47 -2.64
CA LEU A 236 9.90 32.90 -1.77
C LEU A 236 9.92 32.11 -0.45
N VAL A 237 8.76 31.98 0.21
CA VAL A 237 8.60 31.19 1.43
C VAL A 237 8.94 29.74 1.17
N HIS A 238 8.40 29.17 0.07
CA HIS A 238 8.72 27.81 -0.34
C HIS A 238 10.23 27.63 -0.59
N GLY A 239 10.87 28.58 -1.28
CA GLY A 239 12.31 28.58 -1.52
C GLY A 239 13.14 28.65 -0.22
N TYR A 240 12.72 29.47 0.74
CA TYR A 240 13.34 29.54 2.06
C TYR A 240 13.27 28.19 2.79
N PHE A 241 12.09 27.58 2.83
CA PHE A 241 11.92 26.26 3.46
C PHE A 241 12.70 25.16 2.72
N GLN A 242 12.67 25.14 1.39
CA GLN A 242 13.47 24.19 0.61
C GLN A 242 14.96 24.38 0.86
N TYR A 243 15.45 25.62 0.91
CA TYR A 243 16.84 25.91 1.23
C TYR A 243 17.21 25.42 2.63
N ALA A 244 16.36 25.68 3.63
CA ALA A 244 16.54 25.18 4.99
C ALA A 244 16.55 23.64 5.05
N THR A 245 15.66 22.97 4.32
CA THR A 245 15.62 21.50 4.24
C THR A 245 16.87 20.95 3.55
N ASN A 246 17.32 21.56 2.45
CA ASN A 246 18.53 21.13 1.75
C ASN A 246 19.79 21.30 2.61
N LEU A 247 19.79 22.25 3.55
CA LEU A 247 20.88 22.39 4.52
C LEU A 247 20.96 21.17 5.46
N ILE A 248 19.85 20.47 5.73
CA ILE A 248 19.86 19.27 6.59
C ILE A 248 20.74 18.19 5.96
N ASP A 249 20.53 17.87 4.68
CA ASP A 249 21.30 16.84 3.96
C ASP A 249 22.79 17.21 3.82
N ALA A 250 23.10 18.51 3.78
CA ALA A 250 24.46 19.02 3.72
C ALA A 250 25.13 19.20 5.10
N THR A 251 24.36 19.06 6.18
CA THR A 251 24.88 19.23 7.55
C THR A 251 25.54 17.93 8.00
N ASP A 252 26.72 18.04 8.60
CA ASP A 252 27.48 16.91 9.14
C ASP A 252 26.64 16.11 10.15
N GLU A 253 26.74 14.77 10.10
CA GLU A 253 25.96 13.86 10.94
C GLU A 253 26.16 14.14 12.44
N LEU A 254 27.35 14.57 12.88
CA LEU A 254 27.62 14.94 14.27
C LEU A 254 26.84 16.19 14.70
N VAL A 255 26.65 17.15 13.79
CA VAL A 255 25.87 18.37 14.03
C VAL A 255 24.37 18.05 14.07
N LEU A 256 23.90 17.17 13.17
CA LEU A 256 22.53 16.66 13.22
C LEU A 256 22.26 15.88 14.50
N GLN A 257 23.20 15.03 14.93
CA GLN A 257 23.12 14.33 16.21
C GLN A 257 23.11 15.31 17.39
N ARG A 258 23.91 16.39 17.36
CA ARG A 258 23.90 17.44 18.39
C ARG A 258 22.57 18.20 18.43
N LEU A 259 22.03 18.59 17.28
CA LEU A 259 20.73 19.28 17.18
C LEU A 259 19.57 18.41 17.69
N ASN A 260 19.63 17.10 17.46
CA ASN A 260 18.62 16.13 17.87
C ASN A 260 18.86 15.51 19.25
N SER A 261 20.06 15.65 19.81
CA SER A 261 20.37 15.24 21.18
C SER A 261 19.72 16.21 22.17
N HIS A 262 19.29 15.69 23.32
CA HIS A 262 18.88 16.54 24.43
C HIS A 262 20.09 17.36 24.88
N ASP A 263 20.05 18.65 24.59
CA ASP A 263 21.09 19.60 24.98
C ASP A 263 21.11 19.66 26.53
N PRO A 264 22.19 19.26 27.21
CA PRO A 264 22.26 19.31 28.67
C PRO A 264 22.10 20.74 29.20
N ASP A 265 22.55 21.74 28.44
CA ASP A 265 22.43 23.16 28.80
C ASP A 265 20.97 23.67 28.67
N LYS A 266 20.11 23.00 27.88
CA LYS A 266 18.67 23.33 27.81
C LYS A 266 17.88 22.77 29.00
N GLN A 267 18.43 21.83 29.76
CA GLN A 267 17.78 21.31 30.96
C GLN A 267 17.94 22.25 32.16
N GLU A 268 19.03 23.04 32.23
CA GLU A 268 19.23 23.98 33.34
C GLU A 268 18.28 25.19 33.27
N GLU A 269 17.92 25.67 32.08
CA GLU A 269 16.92 26.75 31.94
C GLU A 269 15.49 26.30 32.30
N ILE A 270 15.11 25.05 31.98
CA ILE A 270 13.78 24.51 32.30
C ILE A 270 13.64 24.25 33.81
N VAL A 271 14.70 23.79 34.47
CA VAL A 271 14.70 23.60 35.93
C VAL A 271 14.68 24.95 36.66
N ASN A 272 15.40 25.96 36.18
CA ASN A 272 15.38 27.30 36.77
C ASN A 272 14.03 28.01 36.58
N MET A 273 13.36 27.86 35.43
CA MET A 273 12.01 28.41 35.23
C MET A 273 10.94 27.74 36.10
N GLN A 274 11.09 26.46 36.44
CA GLN A 274 10.16 25.75 37.33
C GLN A 274 10.36 26.13 38.81
N LEU A 275 11.59 26.47 39.21
CA LEU A 275 11.91 26.93 40.57
C LEU A 275 11.50 28.39 40.82
N GLU A 276 11.33 29.21 39.79
CA GLU A 276 10.82 30.58 39.92
C GLU A 276 9.28 30.67 39.90
N MET A 277 8.58 29.55 39.69
CA MET A 277 7.12 29.46 39.67
C MET A 277 6.50 28.74 40.90
N GLU A 278 7.33 28.34 41.87
CA GLU A 278 6.93 27.93 43.22
C GLU A 278 7.16 29.06 44.24
#